data_AF-A0A9P8CEV3-F1
#
_entry.id   AF-A0A9P8CEV3-F1
#
_cell.length_a   1.000
_cell.length_b   1.000
_cell.length_c   1.000
_cell.angle_alpha   90.00
_cell.angle_beta   90.00
_cell.angle_gamma   90.00
#
_symmetry.space_group_name_H-M   'P 1'
#
loop_
_entity.id
_entity.type
_entity.pdbx_description
1 polymer ?
#
loop_
_entity_poly.entity_id
_entity_poly.type
_entity_poly.pdbx_seq_one_letter_code
_entity_poly.pdbx_strand_id
1 'polypeptide(L)' 'RSCWARELDHCIAELHKAGIVWEDDSPYNVLVNHKFDIWLVEFGGSYAPGLVDKAVRETIEGDLQGVEGFKSFLY' A
#
# COMPACT_ATOMS: atom_id res chain seq x y z
N ARG A 1 -9.54 -1.82 14.10
CA ARG A 1 -8.40 -1.57 13.19
C ARG A 1 -7.16 -2.17 13.84
N SER A 2 -6.53 -3.15 13.19
CA SER A 2 -5.28 -3.78 13.63
C SER A 2 -4.13 -2.76 13.66
N CYS A 3 -3.05 -3.05 14.41
CA CYS A 3 -1.84 -2.23 14.42
C CYS A 3 -1.29 -2.02 12.99
N TRP A 4 -1.36 -3.08 12.18
CA TRP A 4 -0.92 -3.14 10.80
C TRP A 4 -1.67 -2.19 9.86
N ALA A 5 -3.00 -2.07 9.96
CA ALA A 5 -3.75 -1.13 9.13
C ALA A 5 -3.31 0.33 9.35
N ARG A 6 -2.98 0.68 10.61
CA ARG A 6 -2.51 2.02 10.98
C ARG A 6 -1.07 2.26 10.55
N GLU A 7 -0.23 1.23 10.66
CA GLU A 7 1.17 1.32 10.23
C GLU A 7 1.28 1.46 8.71
N LEU A 8 0.48 0.72 7.96
CA LEU A 8 0.37 0.89 6.51
C LEU A 8 -0.06 2.32 6.14
N ASP A 9 -1.10 2.85 6.79
CA ASP A 9 -1.53 4.25 6.62
C ASP A 9 -0.38 5.24 6.84
N HIS A 10 0.45 4.98 7.84
CA HIS A 10 1.59 5.83 8.16
C HIS A 10 2.67 5.76 7.08
N CYS A 11 3.05 4.55 6.64
CA CYS A 11 4.06 4.37 5.59
C CYS A 11 3.66 5.06 4.28
N ILE A 12 2.41 4.89 3.85
CA ILE A 12 1.89 5.48 2.61
C ILE A 12 1.89 7.01 2.71
N ALA A 13 1.45 7.56 3.85
CA ALA A 13 1.48 8.99 4.08
C ALA A 13 2.91 9.57 4.03
N GLU A 14 3.92 8.86 4.57
CA GLU A 14 5.31 9.30 4.51
C GLU A 14 5.89 9.22 3.08
N LEU A 15 5.54 8.20 2.30
CA LEU A 15 5.91 8.12 0.88
C LEU A 15 5.33 9.30 0.08
N HIS A 16 4.04 9.57 0.23
CA HIS A 16 3.37 10.66 -0.49
C HIS A 16 3.92 12.03 -0.09
N LYS A 17 4.26 12.25 1.19
CA LYS A 17 4.95 13.47 1.65
C LYS A 17 6.32 13.64 1.00
N ALA A 18 7.03 12.55 0.73
CA ALA A 18 8.30 12.55 0.01
C ALA A 18 8.15 12.70 -1.51
N GLY A 19 6.92 12.74 -2.04
CA GLY A 19 6.65 12.80 -3.48
C GLY A 19 6.81 11.45 -4.18
N ILE A 20 6.80 10.35 -3.42
CA ILE A 20 6.91 8.98 -3.94
C ILE A 20 5.52 8.37 -3.99
N VAL A 21 5.11 7.91 -5.17
CA VAL A 21 3.96 7.01 -5.33
C VAL A 21 4.50 5.59 -5.21
N TRP A 22 3.79 4.71 -4.51
CA TRP A 22 4.25 3.34 -4.31
C TRP A 22 4.05 2.50 -5.58
N GLU A 23 2.94 2.70 -6.29
CA GLU A 23 2.60 2.10 -7.59
C GLU A 23 2.27 0.60 -7.56
N ASP A 24 2.61 -0.09 -6.46
CA ASP A 24 2.38 -1.51 -6.25
C ASP A 24 1.72 -1.76 -4.88
N ASP A 25 0.43 -1.49 -4.80
CA ASP A 25 -0.41 -1.65 -3.60
C ASP A 25 -0.93 -3.08 -3.39
N SER A 26 -0.16 -4.05 -3.90
CA SER A 26 -0.40 -5.46 -3.72
C SER A 26 -0.19 -5.88 -2.25
N PRO A 27 -1.12 -6.65 -1.64
CA PRO A 27 -0.92 -7.28 -0.34
C PRO A 27 0.36 -8.11 -0.25
N TYR A 28 0.82 -8.65 -1.38
CA TYR A 28 2.02 -9.48 -1.47
C TYR A 28 3.31 -8.67 -1.24
N ASN A 29 3.24 -7.35 -1.37
CA ASN A 29 4.36 -6.42 -1.22
C ASN A 29 4.39 -5.71 0.14
N VAL A 30 3.61 -6.23 1.08
CA VAL A 30 3.61 -5.86 2.50
C VAL A 30 4.24 -7.00 3.30
N LEU A 31 5.49 -6.83 3.73
CA LEU A 31 6.20 -7.82 4.55
C LEU A 31 6.08 -7.49 6.04
N VAL A 32 6.07 -8.51 6.88
CA VAL A 32 6.11 -8.37 8.35
C VAL A 32 7.46 -8.88 8.87
N ASN A 33 8.18 -8.03 9.60
CA ASN A 33 9.48 -8.41 10.16
C ASN A 33 9.33 -9.20 11.48
N HIS A 34 10.45 -9.65 12.07
CA HIS A 34 10.46 -10.39 13.34
C HIS A 34 9.98 -9.58 14.56
N LYS A 35 9.81 -8.25 14.42
CA LYS A 35 9.25 -7.36 15.43
C LYS A 35 7.77 -7.05 15.21
N PHE A 36 7.16 -7.66 14.19
CA PHE A 36 5.79 -7.43 13.74
C PHE A 36 5.53 -6.04 13.12
N ASP A 37 6.58 -5.36 12.67
CA ASP A 37 6.49 -4.11 11.89
C ASP A 37 6.31 -4.42 10.40
N ILE A 38 5.64 -3.51 9.69
CA ILE A 38 5.40 -3.60 8.25
C ILE A 38 6.54 -2.97 7.45
N TRP A 39 6.89 -3.63 6.35
CA TRP A 39 7.83 -3.15 5.34
C TRP A 39 7.14 -3.17 3.98
N LEU A 40 7.11 -2.02 3.31
CA LEU A 40 6.68 -1.91 1.92
C LEU A 40 7.87 -2.25 1.01
N VAL A 41 7.65 -3.17 0.08
CA VAL A 41 8.65 -3.59 -0.91
C VAL A 41 8.13 -3.36 -2.33
N GLU A 42 8.99 -3.59 -3.32
CA GLU A 42 8.65 -3.50 -4.75
C GLU A 42 8.14 -2.10 -5.17
N PHE A 43 9.06 -1.14 -5.20
CA PHE A 43 8.78 0.20 -5.72
C PHE A 43 8.99 0.23 -7.23
N GLY A 44 7.94 0.59 -7.97
CA GLY A 44 7.94 0.56 -9.43
C GLY A 44 7.64 -0.85 -9.94
N GLY A 45 6.49 -0.98 -10.59
CA GLY A 45 5.92 -2.25 -11.01
C GLY A 45 4.58 -2.05 -11.69
N SER A 46 4.03 -3.10 -12.28
CA SER A 46 2.66 -3.06 -12.80
C SER A 46 1.65 -3.11 -11.64
N TYR A 47 0.68 -2.19 -11.62
CA TYR A 47 -0.40 -2.14 -10.63
C TYR A 47 -1.12 -3.49 -10.40
N ALA A 48 -1.63 -3.72 -9.19
CA ALA A 48 -2.40 -4.91 -8.83
C ALA A 48 -3.80 -4.91 -9.49
N PRO A 49 -4.05 -5.74 -10.52
CA PRO A 49 -5.32 -5.71 -11.24
C PRO A 49 -6.47 -6.16 -10.34
N GLY A 50 -7.49 -5.31 -10.19
CA GLY A 50 -8.69 -5.61 -9.39
C GLY A 50 -8.72 -4.99 -7.99
N LEU A 51 -7.60 -4.43 -7.51
CA LEU A 51 -7.56 -3.58 -6.32
C LEU A 51 -7.52 -2.09 -6.69
N VAL A 52 -6.94 -1.77 -7.84
CA VAL A 52 -6.82 -0.40 -8.35
C VAL A 52 -7.50 -0.27 -9.70
N ASP A 53 -8.26 0.81 -9.86
CA ASP A 53 -8.79 1.21 -11.14
C ASP A 53 -7.67 1.66 -12.06
N LYS A 54 -7.65 1.10 -13.28
CA LYS A 54 -6.64 1.43 -14.29
C LYS A 54 -6.52 2.94 -14.58
N ALA A 55 -7.58 3.70 -14.33
CA ALA A 55 -7.62 5.15 -14.52
C ALA A 55 -6.75 5.93 -13.51
N VAL A 56 -6.51 5.37 -12.32
CA VAL A 56 -5.78 6.03 -11.22
C VAL A 56 -4.47 5.29 -10.88
N ARG A 57 -4.06 4.33 -11.70
CA ARG A 57 -2.77 3.65 -11.55
C ARG A 57 -1.62 4.66 -11.51
N GLU A 58 -0.56 4.33 -10.75
CA GLU A 58 0.64 5.18 -10.66
C GLU A 58 0.32 6.59 -10.13
N THR A 59 -0.70 6.71 -9.27
CA THR A 59 -1.05 7.96 -8.59
C THR A 59 -1.25 7.75 -7.10
N ILE A 60 -1.19 8.86 -6.34
CA ILE A 60 -1.58 8.91 -4.93
C ILE A 60 -2.99 8.33 -4.72
N GLU A 61 -3.93 8.63 -5.62
CA GLU A 61 -5.30 8.11 -5.51
C GLU A 61 -5.35 6.59 -5.68
N GLY A 62 -4.55 6.06 -6.59
CA GLY A 62 -4.39 4.62 -6.79
C GLY A 62 -3.87 3.92 -5.54
N ASP A 63 -2.77 4.40 -4.96
CA ASP A 63 -2.21 3.85 -3.72
C ASP A 63 -3.24 3.82 -2.59
N LEU A 64 -4.03 4.90 -2.44
CA LEU A 64 -5.09 4.97 -1.42
C LEU A 64 -6.21 3.95 -1.69
N GLN A 65 -6.57 3.74 -2.95
CA GLN A 65 -7.57 2.77 -3.36
C GLN A 65 -7.14 1.34 -3.01
N GLY A 66 -5.94 0.91 -3.40
CA GLY A 66 -5.49 -0.45 -3.08
C GLY A 66 -5.17 -0.64 -1.60
N VAL A 67 -4.70 0.39 -0.88
CA VAL A 67 -4.53 0.33 0.57
C VAL A 67 -5.85 0.11 1.30
N GLU A 68 -6.94 0.75 0.89
CA GLU A 68 -8.27 0.47 1.45
C GLU A 68 -8.75 -0.95 1.09
N GLY A 69 -8.50 -1.40 -0.14
CA GLY A 69 -8.74 -2.78 -0.54
C GLY A 69 -7.98 -3.80 0.31
N PHE A 70 -6.68 -3.56 0.54
CA PHE A 70 -5.83 -4.39 1.41
C PHE A 70 -6.35 -4.46 2.84
N LYS A 71 -6.75 -3.32 3.42
CA LYS A 71 -7.27 -3.28 4.79
C LYS A 71 -8.50 -4.16 4.99
N SER A 72 -9.27 -4.44 3.93
CA SER A 72 -10.41 -5.36 4.01
C SER A 72 -9.99 -6.80 4.37
N PHE A 73 -8.75 -7.20 4.04
CA PHE A 73 -8.19 -8.51 4.39
C PHE A 73 -7.60 -8.57 5.81
N LEU A 74 -7.50 -7.44 6.51
CA LEU A 74 -6.98 -7.36 7.88
C LEU A 74 -8.07 -7.46 8.96
N TYR A 75 -9.30 -7.83 8.58
CA TYR A 75 -10.47 -7.98 9.47
C TYR A 75 -10.88 -9.44 9.63
#